data_AF-S9P6X8-F1
#
_entry.id   AF-S9P6X8-F1
#
_cell.length_a   1.000
_cell.length_b   1.000
_cell.length_c   1.000
_cell.angle_alpha   90.00
_cell.angle_beta   90.00
_cell.angle_gamma   90.00
#
_symmetry.space_group_name_H-M   'P 1'
#
loop_
_entity.id
_entity.type
_entity.pdbx_description
1 polymer ?
#
loop_
_entity_poly.entity_id
_entity_poly.type
_entity_poly.pdbx_seq_one_letter_code
_entity_poly.pdbx_strand_id
1 'polypeptide(L)'
;MSGGGERSFRTYAGLSAGVAVLAVGLALWVPGQLGWGRGALLGALLAVGSGALGLWLKRRALRRDMVAALMVVAVVFGLRAALVVVGLVWVVRREWDVVAFVAGFFGTYFVLQWIELSYVMAASRNAAGGDE
;
A
#
# COMPACT_ATOMS: atom_id res chain seq x y z
N MET A 1 -22.21 11.79 9.43
CA MET A 1 -21.54 10.60 8.87
C MET A 1 -21.46 9.57 9.97
N SER A 2 -22.23 8.49 9.84
CA SER A 2 -22.53 7.48 10.88
C SER A 2 -21.28 6.74 11.36
N GLY A 3 -21.25 6.39 12.65
CA GLY A 3 -20.10 5.76 13.32
C GLY A 3 -19.67 4.38 12.79
N GLY A 4 -20.38 3.80 11.81
CA GLY A 4 -20.00 2.56 11.12
C GLY A 4 -18.85 2.75 10.13
N GLY A 5 -18.84 3.84 9.36
CA GLY A 5 -17.78 4.10 8.37
C GLY A 5 -16.40 4.35 9.01
N GLU A 6 -16.39 4.98 10.19
CA GLU A 6 -15.16 5.27 10.94
C GLU A 6 -14.58 4.03 11.62
N ARG A 7 -15.42 3.10 12.10
CA ARG A 7 -14.95 1.80 12.62
C ARG A 7 -14.35 0.95 11.51
N SER A 8 -15.03 0.84 10.37
CA SER A 8 -14.52 0.09 9.21
C SER A 8 -13.16 0.62 8.78
N PHE A 9 -13.02 1.95 8.60
CA PHE A 9 -11.73 2.56 8.28
C PHE A 9 -10.62 2.21 9.29
N ARG A 10 -10.90 2.27 10.61
CA ARG A 10 -9.90 1.92 11.64
C ARG A 10 -9.44 0.47 11.54
N THR A 11 -10.36 -0.46 11.27
CA THR A 11 -10.02 -1.89 11.09
C THR A 11 -9.08 -2.08 9.90
N TYR A 12 -9.42 -1.56 8.73
CA TYR A 12 -8.58 -1.72 7.53
C TYR A 12 -7.25 -0.97 7.65
N ALA A 13 -7.25 0.23 8.24
CA ALA A 13 -6.02 0.97 8.51
C ALA A 13 -5.11 0.20 9.50
N GLY A 14 -5.69 -0.43 10.52
CA GLY A 14 -4.96 -1.28 11.47
C GLY A 14 -4.36 -2.53 10.79
N LEU A 15 -5.12 -3.19 9.92
CA LEU A 15 -4.62 -4.32 9.13
C LEU A 15 -3.48 -3.90 8.19
N SER A 16 -3.62 -2.78 7.48
CA SER A 16 -2.56 -2.23 6.63
C SER A 16 -1.31 -1.87 7.44
N ALA A 17 -1.48 -1.31 8.64
CA ALA A 17 -0.36 -1.03 9.53
C ALA A 17 0.34 -2.31 10.01
N GLY A 18 -0.42 -3.35 10.36
CA GLY A 18 0.12 -4.66 10.72
C GLY A 18 0.92 -5.29 9.59
N VAL A 19 0.39 -5.28 8.36
CA VAL A 19 1.10 -5.78 7.16
C VAL A 19 2.35 -4.95 6.89
N ALA A 20 2.31 -3.63 7.06
CA ALA A 20 3.47 -2.78 6.88
C ALA A 20 4.60 -3.12 7.86
N VAL A 21 4.27 -3.31 9.14
CA VAL A 21 5.24 -3.71 10.17
C VAL A 21 5.81 -5.09 9.86
N LEU A 22 4.96 -6.06 9.48
CA LEU A 22 5.41 -7.40 9.10
C LEU A 22 6.32 -7.39 7.88
N ALA A 23 5.97 -6.66 6.83
CA ALA A 23 6.76 -6.57 5.60
C ALA A 23 8.14 -5.94 5.86
N VAL A 24 8.19 -4.84 6.62
CA VAL A 24 9.45 -4.20 7.01
C VAL A 24 10.26 -5.10 7.94
N GLY A 25 9.61 -5.73 8.92
CA GLY A 25 10.26 -6.68 9.84
C GLY A 25 10.89 -7.87 9.12
N LEU A 26 10.16 -8.49 8.19
CA LEU A 26 10.68 -9.58 7.35
C LEU A 26 11.85 -9.11 6.49
N ALA A 27 11.76 -7.93 5.86
CA ALA A 27 12.84 -7.40 5.05
C ALA A 27 14.12 -7.10 5.86
N LEU A 28 13.97 -6.66 7.12
CA LEU A 28 15.09 -6.46 8.06
C LEU A 28 15.64 -7.77 8.62
N TRP A 29 14.81 -8.82 8.70
CA TRP A 29 15.21 -10.13 9.22
C TRP A 29 16.02 -10.96 8.21
N VAL A 30 15.94 -10.63 6.91
CA VAL A 30 16.76 -11.30 5.88
C VAL A 30 18.26 -11.10 6.20
N PRO A 31 19.03 -12.18 6.42
CA PRO A 31 20.45 -12.09 6.76
C PRO A 31 21.23 -11.30 5.71
N GLY A 32 22.01 -10.30 6.15
CA GLY A 32 22.76 -9.41 5.27
C GLY A 32 23.84 -10.08 4.41
N GLN A 33 24.17 -11.34 4.69
CA GLN A 33 25.16 -12.13 3.95
C GLN A 33 24.73 -12.41 2.49
N LEU A 34 23.44 -12.31 2.18
CA LEU A 34 22.91 -12.52 0.83
C LEU A 34 22.83 -11.22 0.01
N GLY A 35 23.05 -10.04 0.58
CA GLY A 35 22.87 -8.75 -0.11
C GLY A 35 21.40 -8.40 -0.46
N TRP A 36 20.46 -9.35 -0.29
CA TRP A 36 19.04 -9.23 -0.65
C TRP A 36 18.25 -8.26 0.24
N GLY A 37 18.65 -8.10 1.51
CA GLY A 37 17.88 -7.34 2.50
C GLY A 37 17.65 -5.87 2.13
N ARG A 38 18.64 -5.21 1.50
CA ARG A 38 18.52 -3.77 1.15
C ARG A 38 17.53 -3.51 0.01
N GLY A 39 17.56 -4.37 -1.01
CA GLY A 39 16.62 -4.29 -2.13
C GLY A 39 15.19 -4.55 -1.65
N ALA A 40 14.99 -5.65 -0.92
CA ALA A 40 13.68 -6.02 -0.36
C ALA A 40 13.13 -4.95 0.59
N LEU A 41 13.98 -4.38 1.46
CA LEU A 41 13.57 -3.30 2.37
C LEU A 41 13.14 -2.04 1.63
N LEU A 42 13.92 -1.61 0.63
CA LEU A 42 13.56 -0.45 -0.18
C LEU A 42 12.22 -0.67 -0.89
N GLY A 43 12.04 -1.85 -1.50
CA GLY A 43 10.78 -2.23 -2.15
C GLY A 43 9.60 -2.18 -1.18
N ALA A 44 9.74 -2.82 -0.01
CA ALA A 44 8.72 -2.84 1.02
C ALA A 44 8.37 -1.43 1.52
N LEU A 45 9.38 -0.59 1.80
CA LEU A 45 9.18 0.79 2.26
C LEU A 45 8.46 1.65 1.23
N LEU A 46 8.79 1.54 -0.06
CA LEU A 46 8.09 2.26 -1.13
C LEU A 46 6.63 1.80 -1.27
N ALA A 47 6.37 0.50 -1.13
CA ALA A 47 5.02 -0.06 -1.15
C ALA A 47 4.19 0.43 0.05
N VAL A 48 4.75 0.37 1.26
CA VAL A 48 4.12 0.85 2.49
C VAL A 48 3.85 2.37 2.40
N GLY A 49 4.85 3.16 2.01
CA GLY A 49 4.73 4.61 1.92
C GLY A 49 3.67 5.05 0.92
N SER A 50 3.66 4.44 -0.27
CA SER A 50 2.64 4.73 -1.28
C SER A 50 1.24 4.24 -0.89
N GLY A 51 1.11 3.11 -0.18
CA GLY A 51 -0.15 2.65 0.39
C GLY A 51 -0.69 3.57 1.47
N ALA A 52 0.15 4.02 2.41
CA ALA A 52 -0.25 4.97 3.44
C ALA A 52 -0.70 6.31 2.83
N LEU A 53 0.03 6.82 1.83
CA LEU A 53 -0.34 8.02 1.12
C LEU A 53 -1.65 7.85 0.34
N GLY A 54 -1.83 6.70 -0.33
CA GLY A 54 -3.06 6.39 -1.04
C GLY A 54 -4.27 6.32 -0.12
N LEU A 55 -4.13 5.67 1.04
CA LEU A 55 -5.18 5.60 2.06
C LEU A 55 -5.55 7.00 2.58
N TRP A 56 -4.54 7.84 2.83
CA TRP A 56 -4.74 9.23 3.28
C TRP A 56 -5.45 10.08 2.23
N LEU A 57 -5.00 10.02 0.97
CA LEU A 57 -5.63 10.74 -0.15
C LEU A 57 -7.07 10.28 -0.38
N LYS A 58 -7.34 8.98 -0.32
CA LYS A 58 -8.70 8.43 -0.44
C LYS A 58 -9.61 8.91 0.69
N ARG A 59 -9.13 8.89 1.95
CA ARG A 59 -9.87 9.42 3.10
C ARG A 59 -10.22 10.90 2.92
N ARG A 60 -9.29 11.70 2.38
CA ARG A 60 -9.50 13.12 2.11
C ARG A 60 -10.50 13.34 0.97
N ALA A 61 -10.40 12.56 -0.11
CA ALA A 61 -11.26 12.67 -1.28
C ALA A 61 -12.70 12.22 -1.00
N LEU A 62 -12.89 11.11 -0.27
CA LEU A 62 -14.20 10.60 0.13
C LEU A 62 -15.01 11.58 0.99
N ARG A 63 -14.36 12.54 1.65
CA ARG A 63 -15.04 13.61 2.39
C ARG A 63 -15.59 14.73 1.50
N ARG A 64 -15.19 14.78 0.23
CA ARG A 64 -15.61 15.82 -0.71
C ARG A 64 -16.48 15.28 -1.84
N ASP A 65 -16.00 14.27 -2.56
CA ASP A 65 -16.66 13.76 -3.76
C ASP A 65 -16.19 12.32 -4.10
N MET A 66 -17.13 11.49 -4.53
CA MET A 66 -16.88 10.12 -5.01
C MET A 66 -16.05 10.10 -6.30
N VAL A 67 -16.23 11.08 -7.19
CA VAL A 67 -15.44 11.19 -8.44
C VAL A 67 -13.97 11.47 -8.12
N ALA A 68 -13.72 12.32 -7.12
CA ALA A 68 -12.36 12.60 -6.66
C ALA A 68 -11.68 11.36 -6.06
N ALA A 69 -12.43 10.49 -5.38
CA ALA A 69 -11.89 9.25 -4.83
C ALA A 69 -11.43 8.29 -5.95
N LEU A 70 -12.15 8.23 -7.08
CA LEU A 70 -11.76 7.43 -8.24
C LEU A 70 -10.48 7.96 -8.90
N MET A 71 -10.35 9.29 -9.05
CA MET A 71 -9.12 9.90 -9.56
C MET A 71 -7.91 9.61 -8.67
N VAL A 72 -8.08 9.60 -7.34
CA VAL A 72 -7.00 9.25 -6.41
C VAL A 72 -6.48 7.84 -6.67
N VAL A 73 -7.34 6.88 -7.03
CA VAL A 73 -6.88 5.52 -7.37
C VAL A 73 -5.93 5.56 -8.58
N ALA A 74 -6.31 6.26 -9.64
CA ALA A 74 -5.47 6.39 -10.84
C ALA A 74 -4.14 7.11 -10.54
N VAL A 75 -4.18 8.20 -9.75
CA VAL A 75 -2.98 8.94 -9.34
C VAL A 75 -2.05 8.08 -8.50
N VAL A 76 -2.58 7.34 -7.52
CA VAL A 76 -1.77 6.44 -6.66
C VAL A 76 -1.18 5.31 -7.48
N PHE A 77 -1.91 4.78 -8.47
CA PHE A 77 -1.38 3.78 -9.39
C PHE A 77 -0.22 4.33 -10.22
N GLY A 78 -0.38 5.52 -10.81
CA GLY A 78 0.69 6.20 -11.55
C GLY A 78 1.91 6.50 -10.67
N LEU A 79 1.69 6.96 -9.44
CA LEU A 79 2.75 7.16 -8.45
C LEU A 79 3.50 5.86 -8.17
N ARG A 80 2.79 4.75 -7.95
CA ARG A 80 3.41 3.44 -7.69
C ARG A 80 4.26 2.97 -8.86
N ALA A 81 3.78 3.14 -10.10
CA ALA A 81 4.57 2.82 -11.29
C ALA A 81 5.86 3.65 -11.34
N ALA A 82 5.78 4.97 -11.08
CA ALA A 82 6.94 5.83 -11.02
C ALA A 82 7.93 5.42 -9.91
N LEU A 83 7.42 5.08 -8.71
CA LEU A 83 8.25 4.61 -7.60
C LEU A 83 8.97 3.31 -7.91
N VAL A 84 8.34 2.37 -8.62
CA VAL A 84 9.00 1.14 -9.08
C VAL A 84 10.14 1.47 -10.03
N VAL A 85 9.91 2.32 -11.04
CA VAL A 85 10.95 2.70 -12.01
C VAL A 85 12.12 3.40 -11.32
N VAL A 86 11.84 4.39 -10.47
CA VAL A 86 12.87 5.11 -9.71
C VAL A 86 13.63 4.17 -8.77
N GLY A 87 12.92 3.29 -8.08
CA GLY A 87 13.49 2.28 -7.20
C GLY A 87 14.39 1.30 -7.95
N LEU A 88 13.96 0.81 -9.12
CA LEU A 88 14.78 -0.06 -9.97
C LEU A 88 16.04 0.63 -10.45
N VAL A 89 15.95 1.87 -10.95
CA VAL A 89 17.14 2.64 -11.37
C VAL A 89 18.12 2.80 -10.22
N TRP A 90 17.63 3.04 -9.01
CA TRP A 90 18.45 3.18 -7.82
C TRP A 90 19.12 1.87 -7.39
N VAL A 91 18.38 0.75 -7.41
CA VAL A 91 18.87 -0.60 -7.09
C VAL A 91 19.95 -1.03 -8.08
N VAL A 92 19.70 -0.84 -9.39
CA VAL A 92 20.66 -1.15 -10.44
C VAL A 92 21.94 -0.31 -10.30
N ARG A 93 21.82 1.00 -10.05
CA ARG A 93 22.98 1.89 -9.85
C ARG A 93 23.84 1.53 -8.64
N ARG A 94 23.30 0.77 -7.69
CA ARG A 94 24.01 0.33 -6.47
C ARG A 94 24.38 -1.14 -6.48
N GLU A 95 24.17 -1.82 -7.61
CA GLU A 95 24.46 -3.24 -7.77
C GLU A 95 23.74 -4.09 -6.71
N TRP A 96 22.55 -3.65 -6.29
CA TRP A 96 21.70 -4.40 -5.37
C TRP A 96 20.85 -5.41 -6.13
N ASP A 97 20.35 -6.41 -5.41
CA ASP A 97 19.52 -7.45 -6.00
C ASP A 97 18.15 -6.88 -6.46
N VAL A 98 17.95 -6.90 -7.77
CA VAL A 98 16.73 -6.43 -8.44
C VAL A 98 15.53 -7.30 -8.10
N VAL A 99 15.72 -8.62 -8.03
CA VAL A 99 14.66 -9.58 -7.73
C VAL A 99 14.18 -9.37 -6.29
N ALA A 100 15.10 -9.16 -5.36
CA ALA A 100 14.77 -8.85 -3.98
C ALA A 100 13.95 -7.56 -3.85
N PHE A 101 14.31 -6.50 -4.60
CA PHE A 101 13.51 -5.26 -4.65
C PHE A 101 12.10 -5.50 -5.18
N VAL A 102 11.97 -6.19 -6.33
CA VAL A 102 10.68 -6.48 -6.95
C VAL A 102 9.81 -7.32 -6.01
N ALA A 103 10.38 -8.35 -5.37
CA ALA A 103 9.69 -9.19 -4.40
C ALA A 103 9.23 -8.38 -3.18
N GLY A 104 10.10 -7.53 -2.62
CA GLY A 104 9.75 -6.66 -1.49
C GLY A 104 8.63 -5.66 -1.83
N PHE A 105 8.71 -5.03 -3.01
CA PHE A 105 7.69 -4.07 -3.46
C PHE A 105 6.36 -4.77 -3.75
N PHE A 106 6.34 -5.72 -4.69
CA PHE A 106 5.10 -6.33 -5.15
C PHE A 106 4.47 -7.26 -4.12
N GLY A 107 5.28 -8.01 -3.36
CA GLY A 107 4.77 -8.85 -2.26
C GLY A 107 4.03 -8.02 -1.22
N THR A 108 4.56 -6.87 -0.83
CA THR A 108 3.90 -5.95 0.10
C THR A 108 2.70 -5.25 -0.54
N TYR A 109 2.88 -4.75 -1.76
CA TYR A 109 1.86 -4.03 -2.53
C TYR A 109 0.60 -4.86 -2.73
N PHE A 110 0.70 -6.12 -3.17
CA PHE A 110 -0.49 -6.94 -3.45
C PHE A 110 -1.32 -7.18 -2.20
N VAL A 111 -0.68 -7.42 -1.06
CA VAL A 111 -1.38 -7.60 0.22
C VAL A 111 -2.07 -6.31 0.65
N LEU A 112 -1.37 -5.17 0.61
CA LEU A 112 -1.97 -3.87 0.94
C LEU A 112 -3.11 -3.50 -0.01
N GLN A 113 -2.94 -3.75 -1.31
CA GLN A 113 -3.93 -3.48 -2.34
C GLN A 113 -5.20 -4.34 -2.13
N TRP A 114 -5.03 -5.59 -1.69
CA TRP A 114 -6.16 -6.46 -1.36
C TRP A 114 -6.98 -5.93 -0.18
N ILE A 115 -6.29 -5.42 0.86
CA ILE A 115 -6.93 -4.78 2.02
C ILE A 115 -7.67 -3.50 1.58
N GLU A 116 -7.04 -2.67 0.73
CA GLU A 116 -7.66 -1.47 0.20
C GLU A 116 -8.91 -1.76 -0.66
N LEU A 117 -8.86 -2.77 -1.53
CA LEU A 117 -10.01 -3.22 -2.34
C LEU A 117 -11.15 -3.72 -1.45
N SER A 118 -10.81 -4.49 -0.41
CA SER A 118 -11.78 -4.99 0.57
C SER A 118 -12.48 -3.85 1.31
N TYR A 119 -11.74 -2.80 1.69
CA TYR A 119 -12.31 -1.59 2.29
C TYR A 119 -13.26 -0.87 1.34
N VAL A 120 -12.88 -0.67 0.08
CA VAL A 120 -13.70 0.02 -0.91
C VAL A 120 -15.00 -0.77 -1.19
N MET A 121 -14.91 -2.09 -1.31
CA MET A 121 -16.09 -2.96 -1.48
C MET A 121 -17.02 -2.90 -0.27
N ALA A 122 -16.47 -2.98 0.95
CA ALA A 122 -17.26 -2.85 2.18
C ALA A 122 -17.93 -1.46 2.29
N ALA A 123 -17.21 -0.40 1.96
CA ALA A 123 -17.75 0.96 1.94
C ALA A 123 -18.84 1.13 0.87
N SER A 124 -18.67 0.55 -0.32
CA SER A 124 -19.65 0.58 -1.40
C SER A 124 -20.93 -0.19 -1.04
N ARG A 125 -20.81 -1.34 -0.37
CA ARG A 125 -21.96 -2.13 0.10
C ARG A 125 -22.77 -1.38 1.15
N ASN A 126 -22.10 -0.74 2.10
CA ASN A 126 -22.75 0.08 3.13
C ASN A 126 -23.41 1.34 2.53
N ALA A 127 -22.82 1.95 1.51
CA ALA A 127 -23.40 3.11 0.82
C ALA A 127 -24.63 2.75 -0.02
N ALA A 128 -24.74 1.51 -0.48
CA ALA A 128 -25.87 1.00 -1.26
C ALA A 128 -27.07 0.54 -0.41
N GLY A 129 -27.05 0.74 0.92
CA GLY A 129 -28.15 0.38 1.81
C GLY A 129 -28.22 -1.09 2.21
N GLY A 130 -27.10 -1.82 2.15
CA GLY A 130 -27.00 -3.19 2.66
C GLY A 130 -26.92 -3.22 4.18
N ASP A 131 -28.04 -2.92 4.85
CA ASP A 131 -28.26 -3.27 6.25
C ASP A 131 -28.79 -4.72 6.30
N GLU A 132 -27.95 -5.63 6.79
CA GLU A 132 -28.36 -6.76 7.63
C GLU A 132 -27.65 -6.62 8.98
#